data_AF-A0A258SSZ5-F1
#
_entry.id   AF-A0A258SSZ5-F1
#
_cell.length_a   1.000
_cell.length_b   1.000
_cell.length_c   1.000
_cell.angle_alpha   90.00
_cell.angle_beta   90.00
_cell.angle_gamma   90.00
#
_symmetry.space_group_name_H-M   'P 1'
#
loop_
_entity.id
_entity.type
_entity.pdbx_description
1 polymer ?
#
loop_
_entity_poly.entity_id
_entity_poly.type
_entity_poly.pdbx_seq_one_letter_code
_entity_poly.pdbx_strand_id
1 'polypeptide(L)'
;MSPNLRLMVRGAFVILLGQIFLGGWTSTNYAALACTDFPTCHGAWLPEMDFKDAFHLVRELGASPDGGNLGLPALTAIQWTHRIGALITLLYMGTLALLLLKIRQLNTLAYLLIIVLSAQILIGIGNLILHLPLVLAVAHNLGAALLVTVTVIINSKITKKR
;
A
#
# COMPACT_ATOMS: atom_id res chain seq x y z
N MET A 1 2.25 -1.49 28.33
CA MET A 1 2.73 -1.51 26.93
C MET A 1 4.14 -0.98 26.89
N SER A 2 5.07 -1.65 26.20
CA SER A 2 6.43 -1.11 26.03
C SER A 2 6.40 0.19 25.20
N PRO A 3 7.30 1.15 25.45
CA PRO A 3 7.46 2.34 24.62
C PRO A 3 7.70 1.99 23.14
N ASN A 4 8.48 0.95 22.88
CA ASN A 4 8.82 0.50 21.53
C ASN A 4 7.57 0.07 20.75
N LEU A 5 6.65 -0.68 21.37
CA LEU A 5 5.43 -1.11 20.68
C LEU A 5 4.49 0.06 20.36
N ARG A 6 4.46 1.10 21.20
CA ARG A 6 3.72 2.33 20.91
C ARG A 6 4.31 3.07 19.71
N LEU A 7 5.64 3.15 19.63
CA LEU A 7 6.32 3.72 18.48
C LEU A 7 6.04 2.90 17.22
N MET A 8 6.06 1.57 17.31
CA MET A 8 5.75 0.69 16.19
C MET A 8 4.35 0.92 15.64
N VAL A 9 3.33 1.04 16.50
CA VAL A 9 1.94 1.33 16.09
C VAL A 9 1.83 2.68 15.37
N ARG A 10 2.51 3.71 15.87
CA ARG A 10 2.53 5.03 15.22
C ARG A 10 3.28 5.00 13.90
N GLY A 11 4.39 4.27 13.82
CA GLY A 11 5.12 4.03 12.59
C GLY A 11 4.29 3.27 11.55
N ALA A 12 3.44 2.32 11.96
CA ALA A 12 2.53 1.61 11.06
C ALA A 12 1.57 2.58 10.36
N PHE A 13 1.10 3.60 11.08
CA PHE A 13 0.24 4.63 10.50
C PHE A 13 0.96 5.44 9.42
N VAL A 14 2.21 5.83 9.67
CA VAL A 14 3.04 6.56 8.68
C VAL A 14 3.29 5.72 7.43
N ILE A 15 3.67 4.45 7.60
CA ILE A 15 3.91 3.51 6.50
C ILE A 15 2.62 3.31 5.69
N LEU A 16 1.49 3.09 6.37
CA LEU A 16 0.20 2.89 5.72
C LEU A 16 -0.25 4.14 4.93
N LEU A 17 -0.05 5.34 5.48
CA LEU A 17 -0.33 6.58 4.74
C LEU A 17 0.58 6.73 3.50
N GLY A 18 1.87 6.41 3.63
CA GLY A 18 2.78 6.37 2.48
C GLY A 18 2.29 5.40 1.41
N GLN A 19 1.83 4.21 1.79
CA GLN A 19 1.31 3.23 0.85
C GLN A 19 0.00 3.66 0.19
N ILE A 20 -0.90 4.30 0.95
CA ILE A 20 -2.14 4.88 0.41
C ILE A 20 -1.81 5.99 -0.58
N PHE A 21 -0.84 6.84 -0.26
CA PHE A 21 -0.36 7.87 -1.18
C PHE A 21 0.20 7.24 -2.48
N LEU A 22 1.06 6.23 -2.38
CA LEU A 22 1.57 5.52 -3.56
C LEU A 22 0.45 4.87 -4.37
N GLY A 23 -0.56 4.28 -3.72
CA GLY A 23 -1.73 3.70 -4.42
C GLY A 23 -2.59 4.75 -5.11
N GLY A 24 -2.81 5.90 -4.45
CA GLY A 24 -3.45 7.06 -5.06
C GLY A 24 -2.65 7.57 -6.26
N TRP A 25 -1.33 7.68 -6.13
CA TRP A 25 -0.43 8.07 -7.20
C TRP A 25 -0.52 7.14 -8.42
N THR A 26 -0.54 5.82 -8.18
CA THR A 26 -0.78 4.81 -9.23
C THR A 26 -2.12 5.03 -9.93
N SER A 27 -3.21 5.20 -9.17
CA SER A 27 -4.55 5.35 -9.74
C SER A 27 -4.69 6.64 -10.55
N THR A 28 -4.16 7.74 -10.03
CA THR A 28 -4.30 9.06 -10.65
C THR A 28 -3.42 9.24 -11.90
N ASN A 29 -2.31 8.50 -12.01
CA ASN A 29 -1.48 8.46 -13.21
C ASN A 29 -1.83 7.30 -14.16
N TYR A 30 -2.94 6.58 -13.92
CA TYR A 30 -3.36 5.42 -14.72
C TYR A 30 -2.29 4.31 -14.84
N ALA A 31 -1.39 4.21 -13.86
CA ALA A 31 -0.25 3.29 -13.86
C ALA A 31 -0.62 1.87 -13.38
N ALA A 32 -1.87 1.63 -12.95
CA ALA A 32 -2.28 0.37 -12.34
C ALA A 32 -2.00 -0.87 -13.22
N LEU A 33 -2.12 -0.72 -14.53
CA LEU A 33 -1.88 -1.76 -15.54
C LEU A 33 -0.50 -1.66 -16.20
N ALA A 34 0.40 -0.81 -15.71
CA ALA A 34 1.76 -0.70 -16.25
C ALA A 34 2.52 -2.03 -16.16
N CYS A 35 2.26 -2.81 -15.11
CA CYS A 35 2.80 -4.16 -14.92
C CYS A 35 1.64 -5.15 -14.71
N THR A 36 1.38 -6.02 -15.68
CA THR A 36 0.25 -6.98 -15.65
C THR A 36 0.63 -8.40 -15.17
N ASP A 37 1.91 -8.64 -14.93
CA ASP A 37 2.45 -9.87 -14.34
C ASP A 37 2.82 -9.69 -12.85
N PHE A 38 2.95 -10.80 -12.11
CA PHE A 38 3.40 -10.82 -10.72
C PHE A 38 4.15 -12.14 -10.46
N PRO A 39 5.28 -12.17 -9.74
CA PRO A 39 5.89 -11.09 -8.96
C PRO A 39 6.79 -10.13 -9.75
N THR A 40 7.14 -10.49 -10.99
CA THR A 40 7.92 -9.64 -11.91
C THR A 40 7.07 -8.50 -12.50
N CYS A 41 7.72 -7.57 -13.19
CA CYS A 41 7.08 -6.63 -14.09
C CYS A 41 7.74 -6.74 -15.48
N HIS A 42 6.94 -7.07 -16.50
CA HIS A 42 7.42 -7.40 -17.84
C HIS A 42 8.44 -8.55 -17.86
N GLY A 43 8.27 -9.54 -16.98
CA GLY A 43 9.20 -10.68 -16.85
C GLY A 43 10.54 -10.35 -16.17
N ALA A 44 10.75 -9.11 -15.72
CA ALA A 44 11.93 -8.69 -14.99
C ALA A 44 11.60 -8.31 -13.53
N TRP A 45 12.50 -8.62 -12.59
CA TRP A 45 12.38 -8.15 -11.20
C TRP A 45 12.69 -6.66 -11.07
N LEU A 46 13.60 -6.17 -11.92
CA LEU A 46 14.01 -4.78 -12.01
C LEU A 46 13.92 -4.34 -13.49
N PRO A 47 12.71 -3.97 -13.97
CA PRO A 47 12.52 -3.51 -15.34
C PRO A 47 13.16 -2.14 -15.57
N GLU A 48 13.20 -1.71 -16.84
CA GLU A 48 13.53 -0.34 -17.18
C GLU A 48 12.50 0.63 -16.58
N MET A 49 12.98 1.66 -15.91
CA MET A 49 12.17 2.58 -15.10
C MET A 49 12.71 4.00 -15.21
N ASP A 50 11.80 4.97 -15.38
CA ASP A 50 12.12 6.39 -15.32
C ASP A 50 11.51 7.03 -14.07
N PHE A 51 12.32 7.12 -13.01
CA PHE A 51 11.90 7.73 -11.75
C PHE A 51 11.81 9.26 -11.81
N LYS A 52 12.55 9.89 -12.74
CA LYS A 52 12.56 11.34 -12.88
C LYS A 52 11.18 11.78 -13.32
N ASP A 53 10.68 11.18 -14.39
CA ASP A 53 9.34 11.46 -14.87
C ASP A 53 8.24 10.80 -14.03
N ALA A 54 8.48 9.71 -13.31
CA ALA A 54 7.44 9.06 -12.50
C ALA A 54 6.89 9.90 -11.33
N PHE A 55 7.70 10.78 -10.73
CA PHE A 55 7.36 11.49 -9.48
C PHE A 55 7.51 13.02 -9.60
N HIS A 56 7.21 13.58 -10.77
CA HIS A 56 7.11 15.03 -10.95
C HIS A 56 5.73 15.57 -10.49
N LEU A 57 5.73 16.44 -9.46
CA LEU A 57 4.51 16.99 -8.83
C LEU A 57 3.91 18.22 -9.54
N VAL A 58 4.68 18.95 -10.36
CA VAL A 58 4.28 20.26 -10.92
C VAL A 58 3.87 20.15 -12.39
N ARG A 59 2.85 19.34 -12.67
CA ARG A 59 2.25 19.17 -14.01
C ARG A 59 0.88 18.50 -13.91
N GLU A 60 0.15 18.45 -15.03
CA GLU A 60 -1.05 17.61 -15.11
C GLU A 60 -0.70 16.13 -14.86
N LEU A 61 -1.51 15.47 -14.04
CA LEU A 61 -1.30 14.07 -13.66
C LEU A 61 -1.42 13.19 -14.91
N GLY A 62 -0.46 12.29 -15.11
CA GLY A 62 -0.38 11.45 -16.31
C GLY A 62 0.28 12.11 -17.54
N ALA A 63 0.66 13.40 -17.49
CA ALA A 63 1.31 14.09 -18.61
C ALA A 63 2.85 14.10 -18.49
N SER A 64 3.55 13.96 -19.62
CA SER A 64 4.99 14.16 -19.82
C SER A 64 5.33 15.67 -19.82
N PRO A 65 6.60 16.08 -19.59
CA PRO A 65 7.01 17.49 -19.65
C PRO A 65 6.64 18.22 -20.95
N ASP A 66 6.49 17.47 -22.03
CA ASP A 66 6.18 17.98 -23.37
C ASP A 66 4.66 18.10 -23.64
N GLY A 67 3.83 17.77 -22.65
CA GLY A 67 2.37 17.76 -22.77
C GLY A 67 1.77 16.46 -23.36
N GLY A 68 2.61 15.47 -23.70
CA GLY A 68 2.17 14.12 -24.09
C GLY A 68 1.82 13.23 -22.89
N ASN A 69 1.45 11.96 -23.08
CA ASN A 69 1.26 11.02 -21.97
C ASN A 69 2.59 10.57 -21.37
N LEU A 70 2.60 10.22 -20.07
CA LEU A 70 3.74 9.56 -19.43
C LEU A 70 4.15 8.30 -20.21
N GLY A 71 5.46 8.18 -20.45
CA GLY A 71 6.04 6.98 -21.07
C GLY A 71 5.86 5.74 -20.18
N LEU A 72 5.84 4.57 -20.81
CA LEU A 72 5.75 3.29 -20.10
C LEU A 72 6.82 3.14 -18.99
N PRO A 73 8.10 3.51 -19.16
CA PRO A 73 9.09 3.41 -18.09
C PRO A 73 8.73 4.22 -16.82
N ALA A 74 8.07 5.37 -16.97
CA ALA A 74 7.62 6.18 -15.85
C ALA A 74 6.41 5.54 -15.14
N LEU A 75 5.43 5.04 -15.90
CA LEU A 75 4.28 4.31 -15.35
C LEU A 75 4.72 3.02 -14.64
N THR A 76 5.69 2.32 -15.22
CA THR A 76 6.31 1.13 -14.62
C THR A 76 7.01 1.48 -13.31
N ALA A 77 7.76 2.59 -13.25
CA ALA A 77 8.38 3.05 -12.01
C ALA A 77 7.34 3.36 -10.91
N ILE A 78 6.22 4.00 -11.26
CA ILE A 78 5.11 4.26 -10.30
C ILE A 78 4.57 2.94 -9.74
N GLN A 79 4.19 2.01 -10.62
CA GLN A 79 3.56 0.76 -10.21
C GLN A 79 4.53 -0.14 -9.45
N TRP A 80 5.79 -0.20 -9.87
CA TRP A 80 6.86 -0.94 -9.19
C TRP A 80 7.10 -0.37 -7.78
N THR A 81 7.17 0.96 -7.62
CA THR A 81 7.31 1.61 -6.31
C THR A 81 6.17 1.27 -5.38
N HIS A 82 4.92 1.28 -5.88
CA HIS A 82 3.75 0.88 -5.11
C HIS A 82 3.83 -0.59 -4.63
N ARG A 83 4.34 -1.51 -5.48
CA ARG A 83 4.56 -2.93 -5.10
C ARG A 83 5.60 -3.08 -4.01
N ILE A 84 6.71 -2.34 -4.08
CA ILE A 84 7.74 -2.35 -3.01
C ILE A 84 7.18 -1.78 -1.71
N GLY A 85 6.43 -0.68 -1.78
CA GLY A 85 5.72 -0.13 -0.63
C GLY A 85 4.72 -1.12 -0.01
N ALA A 86 4.04 -1.92 -0.84
CA ALA A 86 3.14 -2.98 -0.37
C ALA A 86 3.89 -4.07 0.39
N LEU A 87 5.06 -4.49 -0.09
CA LEU A 87 5.92 -5.46 0.60
C LEU A 87 6.40 -4.93 1.96
N ILE A 88 6.86 -3.67 2.01
CA ILE A 88 7.27 -3.02 3.26
C ILE A 88 6.09 -2.97 4.25
N THR A 89 4.91 -2.58 3.75
CA THR A 89 3.68 -2.52 4.55
C THR A 89 3.30 -3.89 5.10
N LEU A 90 3.35 -4.94 4.27
CA LEU A 90 3.07 -6.31 4.67
C LEU A 90 4.02 -6.78 5.79
N LEU A 91 5.32 -6.59 5.61
CA LEU A 91 6.32 -7.02 6.60
C LEU A 91 6.17 -6.25 7.92
N TYR A 92 6.00 -4.93 7.84
CA TYR A 92 5.91 -4.10 9.03
C TYR A 92 4.59 -4.33 9.80
N MET A 93 3.45 -4.25 9.11
CA MET A 93 2.14 -4.44 9.75
C MET A 93 1.92 -5.89 10.17
N GLY A 94 2.43 -6.86 9.40
CA GLY A 94 2.42 -8.28 9.77
C GLY A 94 3.19 -8.53 11.05
N THR A 95 4.42 -7.99 11.16
CA THR A 95 5.22 -8.08 12.39
C THR A 95 4.48 -7.43 13.56
N LEU A 96 3.91 -6.24 13.37
CA LEU A 96 3.10 -5.57 14.40
C LEU A 96 1.93 -6.45 14.84
N ALA A 97 1.17 -7.03 13.90
CA ALA A 97 0.02 -7.87 14.22
C ALA A 97 0.43 -9.11 15.05
N LEU A 98 1.53 -9.77 14.67
CA LEU A 98 2.06 -10.91 15.43
C LEU A 98 2.50 -10.53 16.86
N LEU A 99 3.06 -9.34 17.05
CA LEU A 99 3.38 -8.84 18.39
C LEU A 99 2.11 -8.52 19.21
N LEU A 100 1.07 -7.99 18.56
CA LEU A 100 -0.21 -7.67 19.20
C LEU A 100 -0.99 -8.92 19.63
N LEU A 101 -0.84 -10.07 18.94
CA LEU A 101 -1.44 -11.35 19.34
C LEU A 101 -0.97 -11.84 20.73
N LYS A 102 0.17 -11.35 21.21
CA LYS A 102 0.69 -11.66 22.55
C LYS A 102 -0.02 -10.87 23.66
N ILE A 103 -0.89 -9.93 23.31
CA ILE A 103 -1.55 -9.00 24.25
C ILE A 103 -3.05 -9.28 24.25
N ARG A 104 -3.52 -10.07 25.22
CA ARG A 104 -4.88 -10.61 25.28
C ARG A 104 -6.00 -9.59 24.99
N GLN A 105 -5.85 -8.33 25.42
CA GLN A 105 -6.83 -7.27 25.20
C GLN A 105 -6.91 -6.75 23.74
N LEU A 106 -5.92 -7.06 22.90
CA LEU A 106 -5.79 -6.62 21.51
C LEU A 106 -5.89 -7.75 20.49
N ASN A 107 -5.96 -9.02 20.93
CA ASN A 107 -5.95 -10.20 20.06
C ASN A 107 -7.00 -10.14 18.94
N THR A 108 -8.24 -9.72 19.24
CA THR A 108 -9.29 -9.59 18.22
C THR A 108 -8.91 -8.59 17.13
N LEU A 109 -8.32 -7.45 17.50
CA LEU A 109 -7.87 -6.45 16.55
C LEU A 109 -6.63 -6.91 15.77
N ALA A 110 -5.76 -7.70 16.39
CA ALA A 110 -4.62 -8.31 15.73
C ALA A 110 -5.05 -9.33 14.67
N TYR A 111 -6.02 -10.21 14.97
CA TYR A 111 -6.60 -11.11 13.98
C TYR A 111 -7.29 -10.37 12.84
N LEU A 112 -8.09 -9.34 13.16
CA LEU A 112 -8.72 -8.50 12.14
C LEU A 112 -7.66 -7.84 11.25
N LEU A 113 -6.57 -7.33 11.84
CA LEU A 113 -5.47 -6.73 11.08
C LEU A 113 -4.82 -7.74 10.12
N ILE A 114 -4.58 -8.98 10.56
CA ILE A 114 -4.03 -10.06 9.72
C ILE A 114 -4.97 -10.40 8.56
N ILE A 115 -6.26 -10.54 8.83
CA ILE A 115 -7.28 -10.89 7.83
C ILE A 115 -7.36 -9.78 6.77
N VAL A 116 -7.53 -8.53 7.20
CA VAL A 116 -7.66 -7.39 6.29
C VAL A 116 -6.36 -7.19 5.50
N LEU A 117 -5.19 -7.30 6.13
CA LEU A 117 -3.89 -7.17 5.43
C LEU A 117 -3.70 -8.26 4.39
N SER A 118 -4.00 -9.52 4.72
CA SER A 118 -3.92 -10.65 3.78
C SER A 118 -4.87 -10.45 2.61
N ALA A 119 -6.14 -10.09 2.89
CA ALA A 119 -7.12 -9.79 1.85
C ALA A 119 -6.66 -8.62 0.96
N GLN A 120 -6.09 -7.57 1.54
CA GLN A 120 -5.60 -6.40 0.81
C GLN A 120 -4.52 -6.78 -0.20
N ILE A 121 -3.57 -7.63 0.18
CA ILE A 121 -2.51 -8.11 -0.72
C ILE A 121 -3.08 -8.99 -1.83
N LEU A 122 -3.98 -9.92 -1.50
CA LEU A 122 -4.61 -10.81 -2.48
C LEU A 122 -5.46 -10.04 -3.50
N ILE A 123 -6.27 -9.09 -3.04
CA ILE A 123 -7.06 -8.21 -3.91
C ILE A 123 -6.14 -7.32 -4.74
N GLY A 124 -5.06 -6.81 -4.13
CA GLY A 124 -4.00 -6.05 -4.80
C GLY A 124 -3.46 -6.84 -5.98
N ILE A 125 -2.91 -8.03 -5.76
CA ILE A 125 -2.41 -8.92 -6.83
C ILE A 125 -3.51 -9.22 -7.86
N GLY A 126 -4.74 -9.48 -7.41
CA GLY A 126 -5.90 -9.71 -8.27
C GLY A 126 -6.19 -8.57 -9.23
N ASN A 127 -6.05 -7.30 -8.80
CA ASN A 127 -6.19 -6.14 -9.69
C ASN A 127 -5.21 -6.15 -10.86
N LEU A 128 -4.02 -6.73 -10.70
CA LEU A 128 -3.03 -6.78 -11.77
C LEU A 128 -3.31 -7.95 -12.73
N ILE A 129 -3.48 -9.15 -12.19
CA ILE A 129 -3.62 -10.39 -12.99
C ILE A 129 -5.00 -10.44 -13.69
N LEU A 130 -6.04 -9.87 -13.07
CA LEU A 130 -7.40 -9.86 -13.63
C LEU A 130 -7.72 -8.57 -14.40
N HIS A 131 -6.70 -7.75 -14.72
CA HIS A 131 -6.84 -6.55 -15.55
C HIS A 131 -7.81 -5.51 -14.97
N LEU A 132 -7.62 -5.18 -13.69
CA LEU A 132 -8.30 -4.14 -12.93
C LEU A 132 -9.85 -4.20 -12.96
N PRO A 133 -10.47 -5.32 -12.52
CA PRO A 133 -11.93 -5.35 -12.38
C PRO A 133 -12.39 -4.28 -11.39
N LEU A 134 -13.39 -3.47 -11.77
CA LEU A 134 -13.87 -2.36 -10.93
C LEU A 134 -14.21 -2.80 -9.51
N VAL A 135 -14.84 -3.97 -9.35
CA VAL A 135 -15.18 -4.53 -8.04
C VAL A 135 -13.95 -4.77 -7.15
N LEU A 136 -12.84 -5.23 -7.73
CA LEU A 136 -11.59 -5.46 -7.00
C LEU A 136 -10.87 -4.15 -6.69
N ALA A 137 -10.90 -3.18 -7.60
CA ALA A 137 -10.36 -1.84 -7.35
C ALA A 137 -11.07 -1.16 -6.18
N VAL A 138 -12.41 -1.21 -6.17
CA VAL A 138 -13.23 -0.68 -5.07
C VAL A 138 -12.98 -1.44 -3.77
N ALA A 139 -12.95 -2.78 -3.83
CA ALA A 139 -12.65 -3.60 -2.65
C ALA A 139 -11.26 -3.31 -2.07
N HIS A 140 -10.27 -3.04 -2.93
CA HIS A 140 -8.92 -2.67 -2.50
C HIS A 140 -8.91 -1.32 -1.75
N ASN A 141 -9.65 -0.33 -2.23
CA ASN A 141 -9.78 0.96 -1.53
C ASN A 141 -10.49 0.81 -0.17
N LEU A 142 -11.54 -0.01 -0.12
CA LEU A 142 -12.23 -0.33 1.13
C LEU A 142 -11.28 -1.01 2.13
N GLY A 143 -10.50 -2.00 1.67
CA GLY A 143 -9.54 -2.70 2.53
C GLY A 143 -8.45 -1.77 3.07
N ALA A 144 -7.96 -0.81 2.27
CA ALA A 144 -7.05 0.23 2.76
C ALA A 144 -7.69 1.11 3.86
N ALA A 145 -8.94 1.53 3.67
CA ALA A 145 -9.68 2.28 4.69
C ALA A 145 -9.89 1.48 5.99
N LEU A 146 -10.15 0.17 5.86
CA LEU A 146 -10.26 -0.74 7.01
C LEU A 146 -8.92 -0.89 7.75
N LEU A 147 -7.80 -1.01 7.04
CA LEU A 147 -6.46 -1.05 7.67
C LEU A 147 -6.18 0.22 8.48
N VAL A 148 -6.54 1.39 7.95
CA VAL A 148 -6.41 2.67 8.68
C VAL A 148 -7.28 2.65 9.93
N THR A 149 -8.55 2.27 9.79
CA THR A 149 -9.51 2.21 10.89
C THR A 149 -9.03 1.30 12.02
N VAL A 150 -8.61 0.08 11.70
CA VAL A 150 -8.08 -0.88 12.68
C VAL A 150 -6.83 -0.32 13.37
N THR A 151 -5.91 0.28 12.61
CA THR A 151 -4.69 0.88 13.16
C THR A 151 -4.99 2.04 14.12
N VAL A 152 -5.96 2.90 13.79
CA VAL A 152 -6.41 4.00 14.64
C VAL A 152 -7.06 3.48 15.93
N ILE A 153 -7.91 2.45 15.84
CA ILE A 153 -8.54 1.82 17.01
C ILE A 153 -7.47 1.22 17.93
N ILE A 154 -6.47 0.54 17.37
CA ILE A 154 -5.32 0.03 18.13
C ILE A 154 -4.61 1.21 18.81
N ASN A 155 -4.23 2.26 18.08
CA ASN A 155 -3.54 3.43 18.65
C ASN A 155 -4.34 4.12 19.78
N SER A 156 -5.67 4.17 19.66
CA SER A 156 -6.56 4.71 20.69
C SER A 156 -6.52 3.87 21.98
N LYS A 157 -6.59 2.53 21.87
CA LYS A 157 -6.54 1.62 23.03
C LYS A 157 -5.22 1.65 23.81
N ILE A 158 -4.13 2.06 23.16
CA ILE A 158 -2.78 2.07 23.78
C ILE A 158 -2.36 3.43 24.32
N THR A 159 -3.10 4.48 23.94
CA THR A 159 -2.93 5.86 24.40
C THR A 159 -3.68 6.01 25.72
N LYS A 160 -2.98 6.46 26.77
CA LYS A 160 -3.62 6.70 28.08
C LYS A 160 -4.66 7.81 27.90
N LYS A 161 -5.90 7.58 28.39
CA LYS A 161 -6.84 8.67 28.62
C LYS A 161 -6.22 9.59 29.68
N ARG A 162 -6.10 10.88 29.37
CA ARG A 162 -5.74 11.90 30.37
C ARG A 162 -6.94 12.13 31.28
#